data_AF-F7QTL6-F1
#
_entry.id   AF-F7QTL6-F1
#
_cell.length_a   1.000
_cell.length_b   1.000
_cell.length_c   1.000
_cell.angle_alpha   90.00
_cell.angle_beta   90.00
_cell.angle_gamma   90.00
#
_symmetry.space_group_name_H-M   'P 1'
#
loop_
_entity.id
_entity.type
_entity.pdbx_description
1 polymer ?
#
loop_
_entity_poly.entity_id
_entity_poly.type
_entity_poly.pdbx_seq_one_letter_code
_entity_poly.pdbx_strand_id
1 'polypeptide(L)' 'MIERQKLPAWLSTGLGTGMVGAFTTFSTFTVDILGLSTFTDATFYLLISVVGGFLLAYTGMILGIKLGKVGDRR' A
#
# COMPACT_ATOMS: atom_id res chain seq x y z
N MET A 1 28.74 11.04 0.45
CA MET A 1 27.46 10.98 -0.27
C MET A 1 26.97 9.55 -0.14
N ILE A 2 25.85 9.30 0.54
CA ILE A 2 25.31 7.94 0.74
C ILE A 2 24.88 7.42 -0.63
N GLU A 3 25.63 6.47 -1.17
CA GLU A 3 25.29 5.76 -2.40
C GLU A 3 24.07 4.87 -2.09
N ARG A 4 22.89 5.48 -2.17
CA ARG A 4 21.61 4.79 -2.08
C ARG A 4 21.60 3.84 -3.27
N GLN A 5 21.87 2.55 -3.06
CA GLN A 5 21.75 1.54 -4.11
C GLN A 5 20.37 1.73 -4.76
N LYS A 6 20.37 2.28 -5.98
CA LYS A 6 19.16 2.57 -6.72
C LYS A 6 18.61 1.21 -7.11
N LEU A 7 17.62 0.73 -6.35
CA LEU A 7 16.77 -0.36 -6.81
C LEU A 7 16.40 -0.06 -8.27
N PRO A 8 16.58 -1.02 -9.18
CA PRO A 8 16.40 -0.75 -10.59
C PRO A 8 14.94 -0.31 -10.81
N ALA A 9 14.74 0.72 -11.63
CA ALA A 9 13.45 1.40 -11.75
C ALA A 9 12.29 0.43 -12.08
N TRP A 10 12.56 -0.61 -12.88
CA TRP A 10 11.58 -1.65 -13.22
C TRP A 10 11.09 -2.44 -12.00
N LEU A 11 11.95 -2.65 -10.98
CA LEU A 11 11.59 -3.36 -9.76
C LEU A 11 10.74 -2.48 -8.84
N SER A 12 11.06 -1.19 -8.75
CA SER A 12 10.24 -0.22 -8.01
C SER A 12 8.86 -0.04 -8.63
N THR A 13 8.78 0.05 -9.97
CA THR A 13 7.51 0.19 -10.70
C THR A 13 6.73 -1.13 -10.69
N GLY A 14 7.40 -2.28 -10.82
CA GLY A 14 6.76 -3.59 -10.79
C GLY A 14 6.16 -3.92 -9.42
N LEU A 15 6.88 -3.64 -8.33
CA LEU A 15 6.37 -3.88 -6.97
C LEU A 15 5.33 -2.82 -6.55
N GLY A 16 5.60 -1.54 -6.79
CA GLY A 16 4.69 -0.46 -6.42
C GLY A 16 3.45 -0.42 -7.32
N THR A 17 3.63 -0.06 -8.58
CA THR A 17 2.49 0.17 -9.47
C THR A 17 1.86 -1.14 -9.96
N GLY A 18 2.66 -2.18 -10.19
CA GLY A 18 2.20 -3.49 -10.67
C GLY A 18 1.55 -4.33 -9.57
N MET A 19 2.35 -4.82 -8.62
CA MET A 19 1.91 -5.76 -7.59
C MET A 19 0.93 -5.11 -6.60
N VAL A 20 1.25 -3.96 -6.01
CA VAL A 20 0.31 -3.28 -5.08
C VAL A 20 -0.94 -2.80 -5.84
N GLY A 21 -0.80 -2.36 -7.09
CA GLY A 21 -1.95 -2.01 -7.94
C GLY A 21 -2.88 -3.19 -8.24
N ALA A 22 -2.33 -4.36 -8.57
CA ALA A 22 -3.12 -5.57 -8.83
C ALA A 22 -3.74 -6.15 -7.54
N PHE A 23 -3.04 -6.04 -6.41
CA PHE A 23 -3.54 -6.49 -5.11
C PHE A 23 -4.69 -5.61 -4.60
N THR A 24 -4.77 -4.35 -5.05
CA THR A 24 -5.79 -3.37 -4.63
C THR A 24 -6.75 -3.08 -5.80
N THR A 25 -7.77 -3.92 -5.97
CA THR A 25 -8.73 -3.74 -7.08
C THR A 25 -9.72 -2.61 -6.79
N PHE A 26 -9.49 -1.43 -7.40
CA PHE A 26 -10.37 -0.27 -7.27
C PHE A 26 -11.77 -0.48 -7.90
N SER A 27 -11.87 -1.37 -8.91
CA SER A 27 -13.13 -1.67 -9.61
C SER A 27 -14.18 -2.29 -8.67
N THR A 28 -13.82 -3.36 -7.95
CA THR A 28 -14.71 -4.04 -7.02
C THR A 28 -15.12 -3.11 -5.88
N PHE A 29 -14.18 -2.32 -5.36
CA PHE A 29 -14.45 -1.30 -4.36
C PHE A 29 -15.48 -0.24 -4.82
N THR A 30 -15.40 0.18 -6.08
CA THR A 30 -16.35 1.14 -6.66
C THR A 30 -17.74 0.52 -6.84
N VAL A 31 -17.81 -0.75 -7.25
CA VAL A 31 -19.08 -1.48 -7.37
C VAL A 31 -19.73 -1.70 -6.00
N ASP A 32 -18.95 -2.04 -4.97
CA ASP A 32 -19.45 -2.17 -3.59
C ASP A 32 -20.01 -0.84 -3.07
N ILE A 33 -19.32 0.28 -3.29
CA ILE A 33 -19.82 1.62 -2.90
C ILE A 33 -21.13 1.96 -3.61
N LEU A 34 -21.25 1.65 -4.90
CA LEU A 34 -22.45 1.92 -5.69
C LEU A 34 -23.61 0.97 -5.37
N GLY A 35 -23.31 -0.25 -4.90
CA GLY A 35 -24.30 -1.25 -4.51
C GLY A 35 -24.88 -1.03 -3.10
N LEU A 36 -24.23 -0.21 -2.27
CA LEU A 36 -24.72 0.11 -0.94
C LEU A 36 -25.83 1.17 -0.99
N SER A 37 -27.00 0.82 -0.46
CA SER A 37 -28.19 1.66 -0.43
C SER A 37 -28.13 2.82 0.58
N THR A 38 -27.20 2.77 1.54
CA THR A 38 -26.98 3.80 2.57
C THR A 38 -25.62 4.47 2.39
N PHE A 39 -25.63 5.79 2.15
CA PHE A 39 -24.41 6.62 2.02
C PHE A 39 -23.49 6.55 3.24
N THR A 40 -24.05 6.30 4.43
CA THR A 40 -23.31 6.20 5.70
C THR A 40 -22.37 4.99 5.69
N ASP A 41 -22.85 3.82 5.30
CA ASP A 41 -22.08 2.58 5.27
C ASP A 41 -20.98 2.63 4.20
N ALA A 42 -21.29 3.20 3.03
CA ALA A 42 -20.30 3.40 1.96
C ALA A 42 -19.15 4.32 2.41
N THR A 43 -19.46 5.38 3.15
CA THR A 43 -18.45 6.32 3.68
C THR A 43 -17.55 5.65 4.72
N PHE A 44 -18.14 4.86 5.63
CA PHE A 44 -17.35 4.08 6.61
C PHE A 44 -16.47 3.03 5.93
N TYR A 45 -16.99 2.32 4.93
CA TYR A 45 -16.24 1.31 4.18
C TYR A 45 -15.04 1.92 3.43
N LEU A 46 -15.23 3.12 2.85
CA LEU A 46 -14.17 3.90 2.22
C LEU A 46 -13.14 4.36 3.25
N LEU A 47 -13.57 4.97 4.35
CA LEU A 47 -12.66 5.45 5.39
C LEU A 47 -11.82 4.33 5.97
N ILE A 48 -12.43 3.18 6.30
CA ILE A 48 -11.70 2.03 6.86
C ILE A 48 -10.72 1.46 5.83
N SER A 49 -11.11 1.36 4.57
CA SER A 49 -10.23 0.84 3.51
C SER A 49 -9.01 1.76 3.28
N VAL A 50 -9.24 3.07 3.22
CA VAL A 50 -8.16 4.06 3.00
C VAL A 50 -7.25 4.16 4.23
N VAL A 51 -7.83 4.33 5.42
CA VAL A 51 -7.07 4.48 6.67
C VAL A 51 -6.35 3.19 7.01
N GLY A 52 -7.02 2.04 6.88
CA GLY A 52 -6.42 0.73 7.10
C GLY A 52 -5.27 0.46 6.12
N GLY A 53 -5.46 0.74 4.83
CA GLY A 53 -4.40 0.64 3.83
C GLY A 53 -3.20 1.54 4.14
N PHE A 54 -3.45 2.78 4.57
CA PHE A 54 -2.39 3.72 4.93
C PHE A 54 -1.60 3.28 6.18
N LEU A 55 -2.28 2.78 7.22
CA LEU A 55 -1.63 2.25 8.42
C LEU A 55 -0.78 1.02 8.10
N LEU A 56 -1.27 0.11 7.24
CA LEU A 56 -0.51 -1.06 6.79
C LEU A 56 0.72 -0.64 5.96
N ALA A 57 0.59 0.34 5.07
CA ALA A 57 1.73 0.87 4.31
C ALA A 57 2.78 1.51 5.24
N TYR A 58 2.34 2.28 6.23
CA TYR A 58 3.22 2.93 7.20
C TYR A 58 3.97 1.92 8.08
N THR A 59 3.27 0.91 8.61
CA THR A 59 3.90 -0.16 9.38
C THR A 59 4.87 -0.99 8.53
N GLY A 60 4.52 -1.28 7.27
CA GLY A 60 5.40 -1.93 6.31
C GLY A 60 6.68 -1.12 6.03
N MET A 61 6.57 0.21 5.91
CA MET A 61 7.73 1.09 5.77
C MET A 61 8.65 1.04 6.99
N ILE A 62 8.09 1.12 8.20
CA ILE A 62 8.86 1.03 9.45
C ILE A 62 9.56 -0.32 9.56
N LEU A 63 8.86 -1.41 9.26
CA LEU A 63 9.41 -2.76 9.24
C LEU A 63 10.55 -2.88 8.22
N GLY A 64 10.37 -2.38 7.01
CA GLY A 64 11.41 -2.37 5.97
C GLY A 64 12.67 -1.60 6.39
N ILE A 65 12.50 -0.44 7.04
CA ILE A 65 13.63 0.35 7.57
C ILE A 65 14.33 -0.40 8.72
N LYS A 66 13.56 -1.02 9.63
CA LYS A 66 14.13 -1.80 10.76
C LYS A 66 14.89 -3.04 10.26
N LEU A 67 14.30 -3.80 9.35
CA LEU A 67 14.89 -5.02 8.79
C LEU A 67 16.11 -4.72 7.92
N GLY A 68 16.06 -3.65 7.12
CA GLY A 68 17.22 -3.17 6.35
C GLY A 68 18.40 -2.80 7.24
N LYS A 69 18.16 -2.14 8.39
CA LYS A 69 19.19 -1.84 9.38
C LYS A 69 19.77 -3.08 10.09
N VAL A 70 19.02 -4.18 10.18
CA VAL A 70 19.48 -5.45 10.76
C VAL A 70 20.35 -6.23 9.77
N GLY A 71 20.03 -6.16 8.47
CA GLY A 71 20.83 -6.78 7.41
C GLY A 71 22.20 -6.12 7.21
N ASP A 72 22.30 -4.80 7.40
CA ASP A 72 23.54 -4.01 7.25
C ASP A 72 24.56 -4.21 8.40
N ARG A 73 24.18 -4.93 9.48
CA ARG A 73 25.06 -5.23 10.62
C ARG A 73 25.70 -6.62 10.58
N ARG A 74 25.51 -7.41 9.52
CA ARG A 74 26.14 -8.74 9.36
C ARG A 74 27.16 -8.75 8.23
#